data_AF-A0A4R5LAQ6-F1
#
_entry.id   AF-A0A4R5LAQ6-F1
#
_cell.length_a   1.000
_cell.length_b   1.000
_cell.length_c   1.000
_cell.angle_alpha   90.00
_cell.angle_beta   90.00
_cell.angle_gamma   90.00
#
_symmetry.space_group_name_H-M   'P 1'
#
loop_
_entity.id
_entity.type
_entity.pdbx_description
1 polymer ?
#
loop_
_entity_poly.entity_id
_entity_poly.type
_entity_poly.pdbx_seq_one_letter_code
_entity_poly.pdbx_strand_id
1 'polypeptide(L)'
;MTDKKETLDAQTRQLAAMAYGEASPDNDSDEMFGLASVLVRQRDARGYSDIGTFASSERSFSFVVSDGNLRYTKLMKATDAQIDKDKGMKIAIAAARNALAYGVDKSNGAYFWDGADIKSHYSTHPKVAVGIKFIDPSHNIYNIKESTKLVIKYKFIKKKAAGKITIEKTELYRYDHVYESTAAHGGTIFWKFNPDYVKFTRSKEYL
;
A
#
# COMPACT_ATOMS: atom_id res chain seq x y z
N MET A 1 29.24 30.48 10.19
CA MET A 1 29.27 29.14 9.58
C MET A 1 28.16 29.14 8.53
N THR A 2 28.51 29.11 7.25
CA THR A 2 27.53 29.01 6.17
C THR A 2 27.01 27.58 6.15
N ASP A 3 25.79 27.37 6.63
CA ASP A 3 25.06 26.11 6.46
C ASP A 3 24.97 25.81 4.97
N LYS A 4 25.74 24.80 4.54
CA LYS A 4 25.70 24.31 3.18
C LYS A 4 24.37 23.58 3.05
N LYS A 5 23.36 24.25 2.46
CA LYS A 5 22.04 23.67 2.22
C LYS A 5 22.24 22.35 1.47
N GLU A 6 21.96 21.24 2.14
CA GLU A 6 22.16 19.91 1.60
C GLU A 6 21.23 19.75 0.40
N THR A 7 21.81 19.55 -0.78
CA THR A 7 21.07 19.45 -2.04
C THR A 7 20.20 18.20 -1.98
N LEU A 8 18.93 18.31 -2.35
CA LEU A 8 18.01 17.18 -2.35
C LEU A 8 18.49 16.10 -3.34
N ASP A 9 18.88 14.93 -2.83
CA ASP A 9 19.35 13.82 -3.65
C ASP A 9 18.22 13.23 -4.52
N ALA A 10 18.61 12.54 -5.59
CA ALA A 10 17.68 12.03 -6.59
C ALA A 10 16.71 10.97 -6.04
N GLN A 11 17.15 10.11 -5.11
CA GLN A 11 16.26 9.09 -4.54
C GLN A 11 15.21 9.72 -3.64
N THR A 12 15.61 10.65 -2.75
CA THR A 12 14.68 11.37 -1.89
C THR A 12 13.70 12.18 -2.74
N ARG A 13 14.16 12.87 -3.79
CA ARG A 13 13.28 13.62 -4.70
C ARG A 13 12.25 12.72 -5.38
N GLN A 14 12.69 11.59 -5.92
CA GLN A 14 11.81 10.64 -6.61
C GLN A 14 10.74 10.09 -5.67
N LEU A 15 11.13 9.60 -4.49
CA LEU A 15 10.19 9.06 -3.50
C LEU A 15 9.23 10.14 -3.00
N ALA A 16 9.72 11.35 -2.73
CA ALA A 16 8.89 12.48 -2.32
C ALA A 16 7.87 12.84 -3.41
N ALA A 17 8.28 12.86 -4.68
CA ALA A 17 7.37 13.15 -5.78
C ALA A 17 6.28 12.09 -5.89
N MET A 18 6.61 10.81 -5.74
CA MET A 18 5.64 9.71 -5.76
C MET A 18 4.63 9.85 -4.61
N ALA A 19 5.10 10.01 -3.37
CA ALA A 19 4.22 10.20 -2.21
C ALA A 19 3.35 11.45 -2.35
N TYR A 20 3.90 12.56 -2.86
CA TYR A 20 3.17 13.80 -3.09
C TYR A 20 2.12 13.67 -4.20
N GLY A 21 2.41 12.87 -5.24
CA GLY A 21 1.52 12.58 -6.36
C GLY A 21 0.35 11.69 -5.98
N GLU A 22 0.61 10.67 -5.15
CA GLU A 22 -0.38 9.71 -4.66
C GLU A 22 -1.26 10.27 -3.54
N ALA A 23 -0.73 11.16 -2.71
CA ALA A 23 -1.47 11.74 -1.61
C ALA A 23 -2.62 12.63 -2.07
N SER A 24 -3.65 12.69 -1.24
CA SER A 24 -4.76 13.62 -1.43
C SER A 24 -4.30 15.09 -1.51
N PRO A 25 -5.12 16.00 -2.07
CA PRO A 25 -4.81 17.42 -2.16
C PRO A 25 -4.56 18.11 -0.82
N ASP A 26 -5.02 17.52 0.30
CA ASP A 26 -5.08 18.14 1.63
C ASP A 26 -3.72 18.34 2.29
N ASN A 27 -2.66 17.74 1.74
CA ASN A 27 -1.30 17.79 2.28
C ASN A 27 -1.23 17.27 3.72
N ASP A 28 -1.96 16.20 4.00
CA ASP A 28 -1.90 15.50 5.28
C ASP A 28 -0.52 14.85 5.45
N SER A 29 0.09 15.07 6.63
CA SER A 29 1.44 14.59 6.88
C SER A 29 1.48 13.08 7.07
N ASP A 30 0.52 12.51 7.79
CA ASP A 30 0.53 11.08 8.09
C ASP A 30 0.21 10.26 6.82
N GLU A 31 -0.62 10.79 5.93
CA GLU A 31 -0.87 10.23 4.60
C GLU A 31 0.41 10.12 3.77
N MET A 32 1.17 11.20 3.62
CA MET A 32 2.41 11.19 2.83
C MET A 32 3.49 10.29 3.47
N PHE A 33 3.58 10.27 4.80
CA PHE A 33 4.49 9.38 5.52
C PHE A 33 4.10 7.91 5.33
N GLY A 34 2.81 7.60 5.33
CA GLY A 34 2.30 6.25 5.07
C GLY A 34 2.62 5.81 3.64
N LEU A 35 2.30 6.64 2.64
CA LEU A 35 2.58 6.36 1.23
C LEU A 35 4.08 6.16 0.97
N ALA A 36 4.94 7.03 1.50
CA ALA A 36 6.40 6.89 1.36
C ALA A 36 6.90 5.57 1.98
N SER A 37 6.36 5.19 3.14
CA SER A 37 6.73 3.94 3.82
C SER A 37 6.29 2.70 3.05
N VAL A 38 5.06 2.71 2.48
CA VAL A 38 4.58 1.63 1.59
C VAL A 38 5.49 1.48 0.37
N LEU A 39 5.88 2.59 -0.26
CA LEU A 39 6.74 2.57 -1.44
C LEU A 39 8.14 1.98 -1.15
N VAL A 40 8.77 2.39 -0.04
CA VAL A 40 10.05 1.82 0.39
C VAL A 40 9.91 0.33 0.73
N ARG A 41 8.84 -0.05 1.42
CA ARG A 41 8.56 -1.46 1.74
C ARG A 41 8.35 -2.32 0.49
N GLN A 42 7.61 -1.83 -0.49
CA GLN A 42 7.39 -2.52 -1.76
C GLN A 42 8.70 -2.67 -2.54
N ARG A 43 9.55 -1.64 -2.58
CA ARG A 43 10.89 -1.68 -3.16
C ARG A 43 11.71 -2.82 -2.53
N ASP A 44 11.79 -2.84 -1.20
CA ASP A 44 12.62 -3.78 -0.45
C ASP A 44 12.10 -5.21 -0.57
N ALA A 45 10.78 -5.41 -0.44
CA ALA A 45 10.16 -6.73 -0.53
C ALA A 45 10.36 -7.39 -1.91
N ARG A 46 10.52 -6.57 -2.96
CA ARG A 46 10.79 -6.99 -4.33
C ARG A 46 12.28 -7.04 -4.67
N GLY A 47 13.15 -6.64 -3.76
CA GLY A 47 14.60 -6.75 -3.89
C GLY A 47 15.27 -5.68 -4.76
N TYR A 48 14.62 -4.52 -4.94
CA TYR A 48 15.24 -3.39 -5.64
C TYR A 48 16.14 -2.58 -4.70
N SER A 49 17.29 -2.13 -5.20
CA SER A 49 18.26 -1.34 -4.41
C SER A 49 17.94 0.15 -4.37
N ASP A 50 17.12 0.67 -5.29
CA ASP A 50 16.78 2.09 -5.37
C ASP A 50 15.34 2.31 -5.85
N ILE A 51 14.78 3.46 -5.48
CA ILE A 51 13.38 3.78 -5.76
C ILE A 51 13.10 4.04 -7.25
N GLY A 52 14.09 4.52 -8.01
CA GLY A 52 13.93 4.85 -9.42
C GLY A 52 13.80 3.60 -10.28
N THR A 53 14.66 2.61 -10.03
CA THR A 53 14.59 1.29 -10.68
C THR A 53 13.28 0.59 -10.33
N PHE A 54 12.87 0.61 -9.05
CA PHE A 54 11.57 0.08 -8.63
C PHE A 54 10.40 0.73 -9.37
N ALA A 55 10.34 2.06 -9.39
CA ALA A 55 9.23 2.79 -9.99
C ALA A 55 9.15 2.61 -11.52
N SER A 56 10.29 2.48 -12.20
CA SER A 56 10.34 2.26 -13.66
C SER A 56 10.12 0.80 -14.07
N SER A 57 10.45 -0.17 -13.21
CA SER A 57 10.33 -1.60 -13.51
C SER A 57 8.94 -2.16 -13.19
N GLU A 58 8.26 -1.61 -12.19
CA GLU A 58 6.96 -2.11 -11.75
C GLU A 58 5.82 -1.32 -12.38
N ARG A 59 5.09 -1.95 -13.30
CA ARG A 59 4.04 -1.30 -14.12
C ARG A 59 3.01 -0.54 -13.28
N SER A 60 2.58 -1.08 -12.14
CA SER A 60 1.59 -0.43 -11.25
C SER A 60 2.12 0.86 -10.62
N PHE A 61 3.43 0.97 -10.40
CA PHE A 61 4.08 2.15 -9.82
C PHE A 61 4.62 3.10 -10.89
N SER A 62 4.90 2.59 -12.10
CA SER A 62 5.24 3.40 -13.26
C SER A 62 4.11 4.35 -13.64
N PHE A 63 2.83 4.01 -13.40
CA PHE A 63 1.72 4.92 -13.70
C PHE A 63 1.83 6.25 -12.95
N VAL A 64 2.22 6.23 -11.67
CA VAL A 64 2.45 7.46 -10.89
C VAL A 64 3.49 8.37 -11.57
N VAL A 65 4.49 7.75 -12.19
CA VAL A 65 5.61 8.41 -12.86
C VAL A 65 5.27 8.83 -14.30
N SER A 66 4.41 8.09 -15.00
CA SER A 66 4.13 8.26 -16.43
C SER A 66 2.80 8.94 -16.75
N ASP A 67 1.81 8.91 -15.86
CA ASP A 67 0.41 9.32 -16.12
C ASP A 67 0.20 10.84 -16.07
N GLY A 68 1.28 11.62 -16.00
CA GLY A 68 1.20 13.08 -16.00
C GLY A 68 0.58 13.67 -14.73
N ASN A 69 0.64 12.94 -13.60
CA ASN A 69 0.21 13.45 -12.31
C ASN A 69 0.86 14.83 -12.03
N LEU A 70 0.01 15.85 -11.89
CA LEU A 70 0.46 17.23 -11.79
C LEU A 70 1.29 17.47 -10.53
N ARG A 71 0.93 16.83 -9.41
CA ARG A 71 1.66 16.98 -8.14
C ARG A 71 3.04 16.33 -8.23
N TYR A 72 3.12 15.10 -8.73
CA TYR A 72 4.39 14.42 -9.01
C TYR A 72 5.30 15.28 -9.89
N THR A 73 4.78 15.72 -11.05
CA THR A 73 5.54 16.53 -12.02
C THR A 73 5.99 17.85 -11.40
N LYS A 74 5.14 18.48 -10.59
CA LYS A 74 5.43 19.74 -9.90
C LYS A 74 6.62 19.58 -8.96
N LEU A 75 6.68 18.51 -8.14
CA LEU A 75 7.81 18.29 -7.22
C LEU A 75 9.09 17.92 -7.98
N MET A 76 9.00 17.06 -8.99
CA MET A 76 10.17 16.66 -9.79
C MET A 76 10.86 17.85 -10.45
N LYS A 77 10.09 18.84 -10.95
CA LYS A 77 10.61 20.03 -11.62
C LYS A 77 10.89 21.21 -10.67
N ALA A 78 10.53 21.11 -9.39
CA ALA A 78 10.65 22.22 -8.46
C ALA A 78 12.11 22.50 -8.08
N THR A 79 12.48 23.77 -8.13
CA THR A 79 13.73 24.27 -7.53
C THR A 79 13.63 24.26 -6.00
N ASP A 80 14.77 24.30 -5.32
CA ASP A 80 14.81 24.34 -3.86
C ASP A 80 14.01 25.52 -3.26
N ALA A 81 14.03 26.69 -3.94
CA ALA A 81 13.25 27.85 -3.51
C ALA A 81 11.74 27.66 -3.67
N GLN A 82 11.30 26.87 -4.67
CA GLN A 82 9.89 26.53 -4.86
C GLN A 82 9.43 25.51 -3.81
N ILE A 83 10.27 24.50 -3.53
CA ILE A 83 10.05 23.54 -2.44
C ILE A 83 9.91 24.27 -1.11
N ASP A 84 10.81 25.19 -0.77
CA ASP A 84 10.78 25.90 0.50
C ASP A 84 9.46 26.68 0.73
N LYS A 85 8.81 27.12 -0.34
CA LYS A 85 7.55 27.87 -0.32
C LYS A 85 6.30 26.98 -0.35
N ASP A 86 6.44 25.70 -0.73
CA ASP A 86 5.32 24.77 -0.84
C ASP A 86 5.27 23.82 0.37
N LYS A 87 4.21 23.95 1.18
CA LYS A 87 4.03 23.11 2.39
C LYS A 87 3.96 21.63 2.05
N GLY A 88 3.24 21.26 0.99
CA GLY A 88 3.04 19.86 0.59
C GLY A 88 4.35 19.22 0.13
N MET A 89 5.15 19.94 -0.68
CA MET A 89 6.47 19.43 -1.09
C MET A 89 7.43 19.24 0.08
N LYS A 90 7.43 20.17 1.05
CA LYS A 90 8.26 20.02 2.26
C LYS A 90 7.87 18.80 3.08
N ILE A 91 6.57 18.56 3.26
CA ILE A 91 6.05 17.38 3.94
C ILE A 91 6.47 16.11 3.19
N ALA A 92 6.31 16.09 1.86
CA ALA A 92 6.68 14.94 1.05
C ALA A 92 8.18 14.61 1.12
N ILE A 93 9.05 15.63 1.16
CA ILE A 93 10.49 15.42 1.35
C ILE A 93 10.80 14.89 2.74
N ALA A 94 10.14 15.41 3.78
CA ALA A 94 10.28 14.88 5.14
C ALA A 94 9.82 13.42 5.23
N ALA A 95 8.69 13.09 4.60
CA ALA A 95 8.15 11.73 4.51
C ALA A 95 9.13 10.78 3.80
N ALA A 96 9.69 11.19 2.66
CA ALA A 96 10.66 10.41 1.90
C ALA A 96 11.94 10.15 2.71
N ARG A 97 12.48 11.17 3.37
CA ARG A 97 13.66 11.02 4.26
C ARG A 97 13.37 10.08 5.42
N ASN A 98 12.22 10.23 6.06
CA ASN A 98 11.79 9.34 7.14
C ASN A 98 11.72 7.88 6.65
N ALA A 99 11.05 7.63 5.52
CA ALA A 99 10.88 6.28 4.99
C ALA A 99 12.22 5.64 4.56
N LEU A 100 13.10 6.38 3.87
CA LEU A 100 14.43 5.89 3.47
C LEU A 100 15.34 5.61 4.67
N ALA A 101 15.12 6.30 5.79
CA ALA A 101 15.81 6.05 7.05
C ALA A 101 15.12 4.97 7.91
N TYR A 102 14.08 4.29 7.40
CA TYR A 102 13.27 3.33 8.16
C TYR A 102 12.69 3.91 9.46
N GLY A 103 12.29 5.18 9.40
CA GLY A 103 11.64 5.89 10.49
C GLY A 103 10.20 5.41 10.74
N VAL A 104 9.41 6.25 11.42
CA VAL A 104 8.05 5.88 11.81
C VAL A 104 7.19 5.61 10.59
N ASP A 105 6.61 4.41 10.54
CA ASP A 105 5.70 4.00 9.48
C ASP A 105 4.25 4.34 9.83
N LYS A 106 3.71 5.34 9.14
CA LYS A 106 2.30 5.77 9.29
C LYS A 106 1.31 4.90 8.51
N SER A 107 1.78 3.97 7.66
CA SER A 107 0.90 2.97 7.04
C SER A 107 0.71 1.72 7.91
N ASN A 108 1.44 1.62 9.02
CA ASN A 108 1.33 0.51 9.96
C ASN A 108 1.50 -0.89 9.30
N GLY A 109 2.53 -1.02 8.46
CA GLY A 109 2.90 -2.27 7.81
C GLY A 109 2.14 -2.58 6.51
N ALA A 110 1.41 -1.61 5.95
CA ALA A 110 0.68 -1.82 4.70
C ALA A 110 1.61 -2.09 3.50
N TYR A 111 1.10 -2.83 2.52
CA TYR A 111 1.74 -3.02 1.21
C TYR A 111 0.96 -2.35 0.08
N PHE A 112 -0.29 -1.98 0.33
CA PHE A 112 -1.19 -1.40 -0.65
C PHE A 112 -1.94 -0.21 -0.06
N TRP A 113 -2.53 0.60 -0.93
CA TRP A 113 -3.41 1.68 -0.54
C TRP A 113 -4.57 1.80 -1.53
N ASP A 114 -5.60 2.55 -1.16
CA ASP A 114 -6.64 3.06 -2.05
C ASP A 114 -7.01 4.49 -1.65
N GLY A 115 -7.31 5.31 -2.65
CA GLY A 115 -7.87 6.65 -2.49
C GLY A 115 -9.39 6.62 -2.57
N ALA A 116 -9.99 7.76 -2.94
CA ALA A 116 -11.45 7.89 -3.04
C ALA A 116 -12.09 7.02 -4.14
N ASP A 117 -11.29 6.45 -5.04
CA ASP A 117 -11.73 5.61 -6.14
C ASP A 117 -12.35 4.29 -5.68
N ILE A 118 -11.92 3.76 -4.54
CA ILE A 118 -12.57 2.59 -3.91
C ILE A 118 -14.04 2.85 -3.56
N LYS A 119 -14.39 4.12 -3.26
CA LYS A 119 -15.77 4.53 -3.01
C LYS A 119 -16.52 4.79 -4.31
N SER A 120 -15.94 5.56 -5.23
CA SER A 120 -16.64 5.96 -6.46
C SER A 120 -16.84 4.80 -7.44
N HIS A 121 -15.99 3.78 -7.40
CA HIS A 121 -16.08 2.59 -8.24
C HIS A 121 -16.28 1.30 -7.44
N TYR A 122 -16.91 1.41 -6.27
CA TYR A 122 -17.01 0.31 -5.29
C TYR A 122 -17.40 -1.05 -5.89
N SER A 123 -18.42 -1.11 -6.75
CA SER A 123 -18.93 -2.37 -7.33
C SER A 123 -17.97 -3.05 -8.30
N THR A 124 -17.05 -2.30 -8.92
CA THR A 124 -16.06 -2.81 -9.88
C THR A 124 -14.64 -2.75 -9.33
N HIS A 125 -14.46 -2.27 -8.10
CA HIS A 125 -13.15 -2.09 -7.50
C HIS A 125 -12.47 -3.45 -7.22
N PRO A 126 -11.25 -3.70 -7.74
CA PRO A 126 -10.63 -5.03 -7.66
C PRO A 126 -10.48 -5.57 -6.24
N LYS A 127 -10.10 -4.72 -5.26
CA LYS A 127 -9.96 -5.16 -3.87
C LYS A 127 -11.31 -5.49 -3.23
N VAL A 128 -12.35 -4.72 -3.54
CA VAL A 128 -13.71 -4.98 -3.05
C VAL A 128 -14.21 -6.32 -3.59
N ALA A 129 -13.94 -6.64 -4.85
CA ALA A 129 -14.36 -7.89 -5.47
C ALA A 129 -13.78 -9.15 -4.80
N VAL A 130 -12.60 -9.06 -4.19
CA VAL A 130 -11.94 -10.19 -3.51
C VAL A 130 -12.09 -10.18 -1.99
N GLY A 131 -12.63 -9.09 -1.41
CA GLY A 131 -12.94 -8.98 0.01
C GLY A 131 -12.02 -8.02 0.74
N ILE A 132 -12.60 -6.95 1.27
CA ILE A 132 -11.96 -6.00 2.19
C ILE A 132 -12.61 -6.08 3.58
N LYS A 133 -11.81 -5.82 4.61
CA LYS A 133 -12.25 -5.69 6.01
C LYS A 133 -11.50 -4.57 6.71
N PHE A 134 -12.22 -3.77 7.48
CA PHE A 134 -11.63 -2.75 8.34
C PHE A 134 -11.35 -3.35 9.72
N ILE A 135 -10.08 -3.41 10.11
CA ILE A 135 -9.72 -3.93 11.45
C ILE A 135 -10.01 -2.92 12.57
N ASP A 136 -10.08 -1.63 12.21
CA ASP A 136 -10.48 -0.53 13.06
C ASP A 136 -11.55 0.28 12.31
N PRO A 137 -12.73 0.56 12.91
CA PRO A 137 -13.77 1.36 12.27
C PRO A 137 -13.32 2.75 11.81
N SER A 138 -12.34 3.36 12.49
CA SER A 138 -11.78 4.66 12.12
C SER A 138 -11.05 4.64 10.77
N HIS A 139 -10.63 3.46 10.30
CA HIS A 139 -10.01 3.32 8.97
C HIS A 139 -11.03 3.45 7.84
N ASN A 140 -12.34 3.36 8.10
CA ASN A 140 -13.39 3.49 7.10
C ASN A 140 -13.75 4.96 6.82
N ILE A 141 -12.75 5.75 6.42
CA ILE A 141 -12.87 7.19 6.13
C ILE A 141 -13.88 7.52 5.00
N TYR A 142 -14.25 6.52 4.20
CA TYR A 142 -15.19 6.66 3.09
C TYR A 142 -16.61 6.17 3.38
N ASN A 143 -16.83 5.56 4.55
CA ASN A 143 -18.09 4.94 4.95
C ASN A 143 -18.62 3.94 3.89
N ILE A 144 -17.72 3.08 3.40
CA ILE A 144 -18.06 1.99 2.46
C ILE A 144 -18.34 0.69 3.21
N LYS A 145 -19.07 -0.23 2.57
CA LYS A 145 -19.34 -1.55 3.15
C LYS A 145 -18.10 -2.42 3.06
N GLU A 146 -17.98 -3.37 3.97
CA GLU A 146 -17.04 -4.49 3.82
C GLU A 146 -17.60 -5.49 2.79
N SER A 147 -16.70 -6.31 2.21
CA SER A 147 -17.06 -7.24 1.13
C SER A 147 -16.64 -8.69 1.40
N THR A 148 -16.68 -9.09 2.67
CA THR A 148 -16.23 -10.41 3.11
C THR A 148 -16.95 -11.57 2.38
N LYS A 149 -16.20 -12.60 1.98
CA LYS A 149 -16.67 -13.84 1.37
C LYS A 149 -15.89 -15.03 1.95
N LEU A 150 -16.58 -15.90 2.71
CA LEU A 150 -15.96 -17.07 3.32
C LEU A 150 -15.48 -18.09 2.26
N VAL A 151 -14.20 -18.45 2.36
CA VAL A 151 -13.53 -19.48 1.56
C VAL A 151 -12.91 -20.51 2.50
N ILE A 152 -13.13 -21.79 2.21
CA ILE A 152 -12.66 -22.91 3.05
C ILE A 152 -11.94 -23.94 2.17
N LYS A 153 -10.76 -24.38 2.60
CA LYS A 153 -10.00 -25.47 1.99
C LYS A 153 -10.13 -26.73 2.81
N TYR A 154 -10.56 -27.80 2.15
CA TYR A 154 -10.74 -29.10 2.76
C TYR A 154 -9.67 -30.09 2.30
N LYS A 155 -9.29 -30.99 3.20
CA LYS A 155 -8.59 -32.25 2.91
C LYS A 155 -9.60 -33.38 2.92
N PHE A 156 -9.53 -34.24 1.92
CA PHE A 156 -10.34 -35.45 1.85
C PHE A 156 -9.42 -36.66 2.03
N ILE A 157 -9.63 -37.43 3.11
CA ILE A 157 -8.86 -38.64 3.41
C ILE A 157 -9.76 -39.84 3.11
N LYS A 158 -9.35 -40.65 2.13
CA LYS A 158 -10.01 -41.93 1.85
C LYS A 158 -9.49 -42.98 2.82
N LYS A 159 -10.38 -43.54 3.63
CA LYS A 159 -10.10 -44.69 4.51
C LYS A 159 -10.81 -45.91 3.96
N LYS A 160 -10.11 -47.03 3.85
CA LYS A 160 -10.70 -48.32 3.49
C LYS A 160 -10.65 -49.22 4.72
N ALA A 161 -11.80 -49.66 5.21
CA ALA A 161 -11.91 -50.60 6.31
C ALA A 161 -13.04 -51.59 5.99
N ALA A 162 -12.77 -52.89 6.17
CA ALA A 162 -13.74 -53.97 5.92
C ALA A 162 -14.46 -53.88 4.55
N GLY A 163 -13.73 -53.59 3.48
CA GLY A 163 -14.28 -53.47 2.12
C GLY A 163 -15.06 -52.18 1.84
N LYS A 164 -15.39 -51.38 2.86
CA LYS A 164 -16.08 -50.08 2.73
C LYS A 164 -15.07 -48.94 2.61
N ILE A 165 -15.31 -48.03 1.66
CA ILE A 165 -14.55 -46.79 1.53
C ILE A 165 -15.33 -45.68 2.24
N THR A 166 -14.69 -44.99 3.18
CA THR A 166 -15.18 -43.75 3.79
C THR A 166 -14.30 -42.58 3.37
N ILE A 167 -14.91 -41.42 3.15
CA ILE A 167 -14.20 -40.17 2.87
C ILE A 167 -14.35 -39.29 4.11
N GLU A 168 -13.26 -39.06 4.82
CA GLU A 168 -13.20 -38.08 5.89
C GLU A 168 -12.86 -36.70 5.31
N LYS A 169 -13.69 -35.71 5.63
CA LYS A 169 -13.51 -34.32 5.20
C LYS A 169 -13.02 -33.50 6.40
N THR A 170 -11.82 -32.95 6.30
CA THR A 170 -11.21 -32.11 7.34
C THR A 170 -10.96 -30.71 6.79
N GLU A 171 -11.37 -29.66 7.50
CA GLU A 171 -11.01 -28.29 7.17
C GLU A 171 -9.51 -28.05 7.47
N LEU A 172 -8.79 -27.49 6.51
CA LEU A 172 -7.38 -27.14 6.70
C LEU A 172 -7.17 -25.65 6.97
N TYR A 173 -7.85 -24.80 6.19
CA TYR A 173 -7.70 -23.35 6.22
C TYR A 173 -9.01 -22.68 5.83
N ARG A 174 -9.23 -21.48 6.35
CA ARG A 174 -10.33 -20.60 5.96
C ARG A 174 -9.87 -19.14 5.97
N TYR A 175 -10.50 -18.31 5.16
CA TYR A 175 -10.45 -16.86 5.25
C TYR A 175 -11.77 -16.30 4.73
N ASP A 176 -12.15 -15.08 5.13
CA ASP A 176 -13.37 -14.41 4.66
C ASP A 176 -13.09 -13.08 3.97
N HIS A 177 -11.84 -12.65 3.83
CA HIS A 177 -11.45 -11.47 3.06
C HIS A 177 -9.97 -11.57 2.69
N VAL A 178 -9.55 -10.79 1.69
CA VAL A 178 -8.16 -10.77 1.22
C VAL A 178 -7.41 -9.59 1.84
N TYR A 179 -8.05 -8.44 2.00
CA TYR A 179 -7.39 -7.21 2.49
C TYR A 179 -7.91 -6.76 3.85
N GLU A 180 -6.97 -6.45 4.74
CA GLU A 180 -7.21 -5.85 6.05
C GLU A 180 -6.68 -4.42 6.05
N SER A 181 -7.48 -3.47 6.55
CA SER A 181 -6.98 -2.10 6.75
C SER A 181 -5.89 -2.10 7.83
N THR A 182 -5.03 -1.08 7.81
CA THR A 182 -3.88 -0.98 8.74
C THR A 182 -3.76 0.41 9.35
N ALA A 183 -4.13 1.42 8.56
CA ALA A 183 -4.28 2.82 8.93
C ALA A 183 -5.20 3.51 7.91
N ALA A 184 -5.63 4.73 8.23
CA ALA A 184 -6.20 5.66 7.26
C ALA A 184 -5.84 7.10 7.63
N HIS A 185 -5.37 7.88 6.65
CA HIS A 185 -4.90 9.24 6.85
C HIS A 185 -5.25 10.08 5.62
N GLY A 186 -5.65 11.34 5.83
CA GLY A 186 -6.10 12.21 4.74
C GLY A 186 -7.18 11.55 3.88
N GLY A 187 -6.86 11.33 2.61
CA GLY A 187 -7.70 10.63 1.64
C GLY A 187 -7.19 9.24 1.25
N THR A 188 -6.50 8.53 2.14
CA THR A 188 -5.91 7.23 1.83
C THR A 188 -6.26 6.20 2.90
N ILE A 189 -6.69 5.01 2.46
CA ILE A 189 -6.78 3.81 3.30
C ILE A 189 -5.61 2.89 2.97
N PHE A 190 -4.91 2.41 3.99
CA PHE A 190 -3.76 1.52 3.85
C PHE A 190 -4.15 0.07 4.13
N TRP A 191 -3.67 -0.85 3.30
CA TRP A 191 -4.05 -2.26 3.33
C TRP A 191 -2.86 -3.21 3.36
N LYS A 192 -3.06 -4.36 4.00
CA LYS A 192 -2.21 -5.55 3.88
C LYS A 192 -3.08 -6.76 3.56
N PHE A 193 -2.44 -7.86 3.16
CA PHE A 193 -3.17 -9.11 3.06
C PHE A 193 -3.54 -9.69 4.44
N ASN A 194 -4.72 -10.28 4.53
CA ASN A 194 -5.13 -11.11 5.65
C ASN A 194 -4.13 -12.26 5.82
N PRO A 195 -3.53 -12.46 7.02
CA PRO A 195 -2.59 -13.55 7.27
C PRO A 195 -3.11 -14.95 6.94
N ASP A 196 -4.41 -15.20 7.15
CA ASP A 196 -5.05 -16.48 6.81
C ASP A 196 -5.14 -16.67 5.30
N TYR A 197 -5.40 -15.61 4.53
CA TYR A 197 -5.34 -15.65 3.06
C TYR A 197 -3.92 -15.98 2.57
N VAL A 198 -2.91 -15.34 3.14
CA VAL A 198 -1.49 -15.60 2.81
C VAL A 198 -1.14 -17.06 3.12
N LYS A 199 -1.52 -17.56 4.30
CA LYS A 199 -1.30 -18.96 4.70
C LYS A 199 -2.03 -19.95 3.78
N PHE A 200 -3.27 -19.61 3.39
CA PHE A 200 -4.10 -20.42 2.51
C PHE A 200 -3.50 -20.57 1.11
N THR A 201 -3.03 -19.46 0.54
CA THR A 201 -2.53 -19.37 -0.84
C THR A 201 -1.04 -19.67 -0.96
N ARG A 202 -0.28 -19.48 0.13
CA ARG A 202 1.20 -19.43 0.13
C ARG A 202 1.74 -18.30 -0.75
N SER A 203 0.94 -17.26 -1.00
CA SER A 203 1.35 -16.07 -1.71
C SER A 203 2.35 -15.25 -0.90
N LYS A 204 3.05 -14.34 -1.57
CA LYS A 204 3.86 -13.30 -0.92
C LYS A 204 2.93 -12.17 -0.46
N GLU A 205 3.25 -11.54 0.67
CA GLU A 205 2.43 -10.49 1.29
C GLU A 205 2.35 -9.17 0.49
N TYR A 206 3.20 -9.03 -0.52
CA TYR A 206 3.48 -7.80 -1.27
C TYR A 206 3.15 -7.87 -2.78
N LEU A 207 2.60 -9.00 -3.23
CA LEU A 207 2.34 -9.29 -4.65
C LEU A 207 0.88 -9.08 -5.03
#